data_AF-A0A8B6CDZ0-F1
#
_entry.id   AF-A0A8B6CDZ0-F1
#
_cell.length_a   1.000
_cell.length_b   1.000
_cell.length_c   1.000
_cell.angle_alpha   90.00
_cell.angle_beta   90.00
_cell.angle_gamma   90.00
#
_symmetry.space_group_name_H-M   'P 1'
#
loop_
_entity.id
_entity.type
_entity.pdbx_description
1 polymer ?
#
loop_
_entity_poly.entity_id
_entity_poly.type
_entity_poly.pdbx_seq_one_letter_code
_entity_poly.pdbx_strand_id
1 'polypeptide(L)'
;MINKKVATDELGDLGFFIALYALFLFSFGIMYQAILFPNSVSSPWQLLKDLVYLPYWQLYGELNLEQIEGEEPTKCTGNPQLYTNGTMERCPIKNQFNALMIAVYLILTNILLVNIIIAIFSQTFQTVQENSGMIYKFHMYALVYEYHDRPMFPLPIVIHLWRIMVFCYYKIRTPTQYGGAFVYDAKPEEIERLHVVEKIAYETFQNGPYYARSRYDARNMMTDERDINKEIDSTSTQHDIMELREEMQRMRESLIQEIRNQDYRQPDLALDNPRR
;
A
#
# COMPACT_ATOMS: atom_id res chain seq x y z
N MET A 1 14.81 14.84 2.38
CA MET A 1 14.15 15.86 1.53
C MET A 1 12.71 15.47 1.17
N ILE A 2 12.46 14.21 0.80
CA ILE A 2 11.14 13.67 0.43
C ILE A 2 10.09 13.83 1.55
N ASN A 3 10.42 13.45 2.80
CA ASN A 3 9.51 13.59 3.94
C ASN A 3 9.08 15.03 4.25
N LYS A 4 9.92 16.03 3.91
CA LYS A 4 9.64 17.43 4.22
C LYS A 4 8.63 18.04 3.23
N LYS A 5 8.65 17.58 1.97
CA LYS A 5 7.76 18.04 0.90
C LYS A 5 6.38 17.37 0.99
N VAL A 6 6.36 16.06 1.28
CA VAL A 6 5.12 15.33 1.53
C VAL A 6 4.40 15.91 2.75
N ALA A 7 5.11 16.16 3.86
CA ALA A 7 4.48 16.74 5.05
C ALA A 7 3.88 18.13 4.78
N THR A 8 4.52 18.99 3.97
CA THR A 8 4.01 20.33 3.68
C THR A 8 2.76 20.32 2.78
N ASP A 9 2.69 19.39 1.84
CA ASP A 9 1.55 19.27 0.94
C ASP A 9 0.33 18.71 1.70
N GLU A 10 0.55 17.69 2.54
CA GLU A 10 -0.48 17.12 3.45
C GLU A 10 -0.96 18.12 4.52
N LEU A 11 -0.07 19.00 5.01
CA LEU A 11 -0.43 20.10 5.91
C LEU A 11 -1.34 21.13 5.23
N GLY A 12 -1.18 21.34 3.92
CA GLY A 12 -2.04 22.21 3.12
C GLY A 12 -3.46 21.65 2.99
N ASP A 13 -3.56 20.37 2.65
CA ASP A 13 -4.84 19.66 2.51
C ASP A 13 -5.57 19.54 3.86
N LEU A 14 -4.84 19.27 4.95
CA LEU A 14 -5.36 19.33 6.31
C LEU A 14 -5.81 20.75 6.71
N GLY A 15 -5.11 21.78 6.26
CA GLY A 15 -5.47 23.18 6.51
C GLY A 15 -6.81 23.56 5.87
N PHE A 16 -7.04 23.13 4.62
CA PHE A 16 -8.33 23.32 3.94
C PHE A 16 -9.45 22.59 4.68
N PHE A 17 -9.20 21.36 5.14
CA PHE A 17 -10.15 20.60 5.95
C PHE A 17 -10.53 21.32 7.25
N ILE A 18 -9.54 21.82 8.00
CA ILE A 18 -9.77 22.55 9.25
C ILE A 18 -10.58 23.83 8.98
N ALA A 19 -10.31 24.53 7.87
CA ALA A 19 -11.07 25.72 7.49
C ALA A 19 -12.54 25.37 7.13
N LEU A 20 -12.77 24.26 6.43
CA LEU A 20 -14.10 23.77 6.11
C LEU A 20 -14.87 23.37 7.38
N TYR A 21 -14.23 22.63 8.29
CA TYR A 21 -14.82 22.28 9.59
C TYR A 21 -15.14 23.54 10.42
N ALA A 22 -14.21 24.50 10.48
CA ALA A 22 -14.43 25.76 11.18
C ALA A 22 -15.67 26.50 10.65
N LEU A 23 -15.91 26.49 9.34
CA LEU A 23 -17.11 27.08 8.74
C LEU A 23 -18.40 26.44 9.25
N PHE A 24 -18.46 25.10 9.31
CA PHE A 24 -19.62 24.39 9.87
C PHE A 24 -19.78 24.64 11.37
N LEU A 25 -18.68 24.60 12.13
CA LEU A 25 -18.66 24.85 13.56
C LEU A 25 -19.17 26.26 13.90
N PHE A 26 -18.66 27.30 13.22
CA PHE A 26 -19.11 28.68 13.45
C PHE A 26 -20.56 28.88 13.02
N SER A 27 -20.98 28.31 11.88
CA SER A 27 -22.36 28.41 11.42
C SER A 27 -23.35 27.81 12.42
N PHE A 28 -23.06 26.60 12.90
CA PHE A 28 -23.88 25.93 13.90
C PHE A 28 -23.81 26.64 15.27
N GLY A 29 -22.63 27.06 15.71
CA GLY A 29 -22.45 27.79 16.97
C GLY A 29 -23.26 29.08 17.03
N ILE A 30 -23.27 29.87 15.95
CA ILE A 30 -24.05 31.12 15.86
C ILE A 30 -25.54 30.82 15.98
N MET A 31 -26.01 29.83 15.24
CA MET A 31 -27.40 29.41 15.28
C MET A 31 -27.79 28.89 16.68
N TYR A 32 -26.95 28.05 17.31
CA TYR A 32 -27.19 27.51 18.64
C TYR A 32 -27.32 28.63 19.70
N GLN A 33 -26.38 29.58 19.70
CA GLN A 33 -26.39 30.72 20.62
C GLN A 33 -27.60 31.64 20.39
N ALA A 34 -27.94 31.91 19.12
CA ALA A 34 -29.06 32.78 18.75
C ALA A 34 -30.41 32.20 19.19
N ILE A 35 -30.59 30.88 19.11
CA ILE A 35 -31.83 30.21 19.47
C ILE A 35 -31.94 30.02 20.99
N LEU A 36 -30.86 29.60 21.66
CA LEU A 36 -30.90 29.22 23.08
C LEU A 36 -30.81 30.42 24.03
N PHE A 37 -30.04 31.46 23.65
CA PHE A 37 -29.80 32.66 24.46
C PHE A 37 -30.14 33.96 23.72
N PRO A 38 -31.39 34.19 23.30
CA PRO A 38 -31.77 35.45 22.67
C PRO A 38 -31.54 36.65 23.60
N ASN A 39 -31.01 37.74 23.06
CA ASN A 39 -30.73 39.00 23.79
C ASN A 39 -29.80 38.83 25.02
N SER A 40 -28.92 37.83 25.03
CA SER A 40 -27.85 37.75 26.03
C SER A 40 -26.82 38.85 25.79
N VAL A 41 -26.46 39.57 26.86
CA VAL A 41 -25.44 40.62 26.81
C VAL A 41 -24.17 40.04 27.39
N SER A 42 -23.26 39.61 26.50
CA SER A 42 -21.94 39.06 26.86
C SER A 42 -20.84 39.82 26.15
N SER A 43 -19.64 39.83 26.73
CA SER A 43 -18.45 40.37 26.05
C SER A 43 -18.22 39.62 24.72
N PRO A 44 -17.78 40.30 23.63
CA PRO A 44 -17.52 39.65 22.35
C PRO A 44 -16.57 38.45 22.44
N TRP A 45 -15.61 38.49 23.38
CA TRP A 45 -14.68 37.39 23.60
C TRP A 45 -15.32 36.17 24.27
N GLN A 46 -16.23 36.40 25.21
CA GLN A 46 -16.98 35.33 25.86
C GLN A 46 -17.97 34.71 24.87
N LEU A 47 -18.65 35.54 24.08
CA LEU A 47 -19.52 35.08 23.01
C LEU A 47 -18.76 34.22 22.00
N LEU A 48 -17.57 34.64 21.55
CA LEU A 48 -16.74 33.82 20.66
C LEU A 48 -16.37 32.46 21.30
N LYS A 49 -16.04 32.45 22.60
CA LYS A 49 -15.74 31.21 23.32
C LYS A 49 -16.97 30.30 23.36
N ASP A 50 -18.15 30.83 23.66
CA ASP A 50 -19.38 30.04 23.76
C ASP A 50 -19.80 29.48 22.38
N LEU A 51 -19.60 30.27 21.32
CA LEU A 51 -19.83 29.87 19.93
C LEU A 51 -18.94 28.73 19.46
N VAL A 52 -17.75 28.55 20.04
CA VAL A 52 -16.77 27.54 19.58
C VAL A 52 -16.70 26.36 20.52
N TYR A 53 -16.68 26.61 21.83
CA TYR A 53 -16.43 25.61 22.85
C TYR A 53 -17.54 24.55 22.89
N LEU A 54 -18.81 24.97 23.01
CA LEU A 54 -19.93 24.03 23.06
C LEU A 54 -20.02 23.14 21.80
N PRO A 55 -20.12 23.68 20.57
CA PRO A 55 -20.28 22.84 19.38
C PRO A 55 -19.06 21.98 19.07
N TYR A 56 -17.87 22.38 19.55
CA TYR A 56 -16.68 21.54 19.50
C TYR A 56 -16.82 20.30 20.39
N TRP A 57 -17.25 20.43 21.65
CA TRP A 57 -17.44 19.27 22.54
C TRP A 57 -18.59 18.38 22.12
N GLN A 58 -19.65 18.96 21.54
CA GLN A 58 -20.76 18.20 20.96
C GLN A 58 -20.30 17.22 19.87
N LEU A 59 -19.25 17.56 19.11
CA LEU A 59 -18.66 16.65 18.14
C LEU A 59 -18.12 15.36 18.77
N TYR A 60 -17.56 15.47 19.98
CA TYR A 60 -17.00 14.33 20.72
C TYR A 60 -18.07 13.57 21.54
N GLY A 61 -19.34 13.98 21.45
CA GLY A 61 -20.46 13.30 22.11
C GLY A 61 -20.94 13.95 23.41
N GLU A 62 -20.37 15.06 23.83
CA GLU A 62 -20.88 15.84 24.98
C GLU A 62 -22.00 16.77 24.51
N LEU A 63 -23.24 16.25 24.47
CA LEU A 63 -24.37 16.97 23.89
C LEU A 63 -24.99 18.04 24.80
N ASN A 64 -24.76 17.96 26.12
CA ASN A 64 -25.37 18.83 27.13
C ASN A 64 -26.90 18.98 26.95
N LEU A 65 -27.59 17.84 26.87
CA LEU A 65 -29.05 17.78 26.67
C LEU A 65 -29.83 18.57 27.72
N GLU A 66 -29.35 18.58 28.97
CA GLU A 66 -29.92 19.34 30.09
C GLU A 66 -29.99 20.85 29.77
N GLN A 67 -28.98 21.40 29.08
CA GLN A 67 -28.96 22.80 28.68
C GLN A 67 -29.96 23.10 27.56
N ILE A 68 -30.18 22.16 26.64
CA ILE A 68 -31.13 22.28 25.52
C ILE A 68 -32.58 22.14 26.00
N GLU A 69 -32.79 21.27 26.99
CA GLU A 69 -34.10 21.06 27.61
C GLU A 69 -34.47 22.16 28.63
N GLY A 70 -33.52 23.05 28.95
CA GLY A 70 -33.74 24.18 29.84
C GLY A 70 -33.70 23.81 31.32
N GLU A 71 -33.04 22.70 31.66
CA GLU A 71 -33.12 22.05 32.97
C GLU A 71 -31.94 22.40 33.90
N GLU A 72 -30.95 23.18 33.47
CA GLU A 72 -29.85 23.67 34.34
C GLU A 72 -30.29 24.89 35.19
N PRO A 73 -30.62 24.75 36.49
CA PRO A 73 -31.20 25.83 37.29
C PRO A 73 -30.19 26.44 38.27
N THR A 74 -28.95 25.93 38.35
CA THR A 74 -28.09 26.18 39.52
C THR A 74 -27.33 27.51 39.47
N LYS A 75 -27.18 28.17 38.31
CA LYS A 75 -26.37 29.40 38.14
C LYS A 75 -26.87 30.42 37.08
N CYS A 76 -28.15 30.42 36.72
CA CYS A 76 -28.66 31.32 35.69
C CYS A 76 -29.86 32.16 36.18
N THR A 77 -30.16 33.26 35.48
CA THR A 77 -31.30 34.14 35.77
C THR A 77 -32.18 34.37 34.54
N GLY A 78 -33.49 34.43 34.76
CA GLY A 78 -34.47 34.88 33.75
C GLY A 78 -34.73 36.39 33.77
N ASN A 79 -34.24 37.10 34.79
CA ASN A 79 -34.56 38.51 35.01
C ASN A 79 -33.72 39.43 34.10
N PRO A 80 -34.34 40.30 33.27
CA PRO A 80 -33.64 41.17 32.31
C PRO A 80 -32.61 42.09 32.93
N GLN A 81 -32.88 42.59 34.13
CA GLN A 81 -31.99 43.51 34.83
C GLN A 81 -30.67 42.84 35.28
N LEU A 82 -30.71 41.56 35.64
CA LEU A 82 -29.54 40.85 36.17
C LEU A 82 -28.57 40.40 35.06
N TYR A 83 -29.10 39.92 33.93
CA TYR A 83 -28.25 39.50 32.81
C TYR A 83 -27.75 40.67 31.95
N THR A 84 -28.51 41.77 31.85
CA THR A 84 -28.06 42.97 31.11
C THR A 84 -26.92 43.70 31.83
N ASN A 85 -26.90 43.63 33.16
CA ASN A 85 -25.83 44.19 34.00
C ASN A 85 -24.62 43.23 34.13
N GLY A 86 -24.64 42.06 33.48
CA GLY A 86 -23.55 41.07 33.51
C GLY A 86 -23.31 40.41 34.87
N THR A 87 -24.24 40.53 35.81
CA THR A 87 -24.10 39.98 37.18
C THR A 87 -24.34 38.47 37.23
N MET A 88 -25.17 37.95 36.33
CA MET A 88 -25.50 36.54 36.19
C MET A 88 -25.82 36.20 34.73
N GLU A 89 -25.53 34.97 34.30
CA GLU A 89 -25.82 34.51 32.94
C GLU A 89 -27.31 34.23 32.73
N ARG A 90 -27.77 34.38 31.48
CA ARG A 90 -29.16 34.14 31.10
C ARG A 90 -29.45 32.65 31.03
N CYS A 91 -30.60 32.21 31.56
CA CYS A 91 -30.99 30.80 31.43
C CYS A 91 -31.31 30.41 29.98
N PRO A 92 -31.00 29.17 29.56
CA PRO A 92 -31.34 28.66 28.25
C PRO A 92 -32.86 28.53 28.09
N ILE A 93 -33.37 28.84 26.90
CA ILE A 93 -34.78 28.64 26.56
C ILE A 93 -34.93 27.30 25.84
N LYS A 94 -35.79 26.43 26.37
CA LYS A 94 -36.15 25.17 25.72
C LYS A 94 -36.71 25.43 24.33
N ASN A 95 -36.07 24.87 23.31
CA ASN A 95 -36.56 24.90 21.94
C ASN A 95 -36.33 23.57 21.23
N GLN A 96 -37.39 22.96 20.71
CA GLN A 96 -37.32 21.68 20.00
C GLN A 96 -36.49 21.75 18.70
N PHE A 97 -36.38 22.93 18.08
CA PHE A 97 -35.56 23.12 16.90
C PHE A 97 -34.06 22.92 17.16
N ASN A 98 -33.56 23.23 18.36
CA ASN A 98 -32.15 23.06 18.67
C ASN A 98 -31.71 21.60 18.67
N ALA A 99 -32.56 20.69 19.19
CA ALA A 99 -32.28 19.26 19.17
C ALA A 99 -32.17 18.72 17.73
N LEU A 100 -33.07 19.15 16.84
CA LEU A 100 -33.02 18.79 15.42
C LEU A 100 -31.73 19.30 14.76
N MET A 101 -31.35 20.54 15.03
CA MET A 101 -30.17 21.15 14.41
C MET A 101 -28.86 20.50 14.88
N ILE A 102 -28.77 20.10 16.16
CA ILE A 102 -27.63 19.31 16.66
C ILE A 102 -27.53 17.99 15.91
N ALA A 103 -28.64 17.27 15.73
CA ALA A 103 -28.64 16.01 14.99
C ALA A 103 -28.14 16.20 13.54
N VAL A 104 -28.62 17.24 12.85
CA VAL A 104 -28.16 17.58 11.50
C VAL A 104 -26.67 17.95 11.49
N TYR A 105 -26.21 18.78 12.44
CA TYR A 105 -24.81 19.15 12.60
C TYR A 105 -23.91 17.92 12.80
N LEU A 106 -24.29 17.00 13.69
CA LEU A 106 -23.52 15.80 13.95
C LEU A 106 -23.44 14.90 12.73
N ILE A 107 -24.54 14.73 11.99
CA ILE A 107 -24.55 13.92 10.76
C ILE A 107 -23.65 14.55 9.69
N LEU A 108 -23.84 15.83 9.39
CA LEU A 108 -23.06 16.53 8.37
C LEU A 108 -21.58 16.54 8.71
N THR A 109 -21.25 16.85 9.96
CA THR A 109 -19.87 16.96 10.43
C THR A 109 -19.20 15.60 10.52
N ASN A 110 -19.89 14.53 10.95
CA ASN A 110 -19.33 13.18 10.95
C ASN A 110 -19.13 12.63 9.53
N ILE A 111 -20.08 12.82 8.62
CA ILE A 111 -19.92 12.41 7.21
C ILE A 111 -18.73 13.17 6.60
N LEU A 112 -18.61 14.48 6.87
CA LEU A 112 -17.51 15.31 6.41
C LEU A 112 -16.16 14.88 7.01
N LEU A 113 -16.09 14.66 8.32
CA LEU A 113 -14.89 14.22 9.03
C LEU A 113 -14.41 12.87 8.54
N VAL A 114 -15.30 11.87 8.52
CA VAL A 114 -14.93 10.49 8.18
C VAL A 114 -14.51 10.39 6.72
N ASN A 115 -15.23 11.01 5.79
CA ASN A 115 -14.90 10.95 4.37
C ASN A 115 -13.54 11.59 4.06
N ILE A 116 -13.21 12.68 4.74
CA ILE A 116 -11.96 13.40 4.48
C ILE A 116 -10.77 12.78 5.24
N ILE A 117 -10.96 12.35 6.49
CA ILE A 117 -9.91 11.66 7.25
C ILE A 117 -9.50 10.37 6.56
N ILE A 118 -10.46 9.59 6.04
CA ILE A 118 -10.15 8.37 5.28
C ILE A 118 -9.36 8.71 4.01
N ALA A 119 -9.75 9.77 3.29
CA ALA A 119 -9.06 10.17 2.06
C ALA A 119 -7.60 10.56 2.30
N ILE A 120 -7.34 11.41 3.30
CA ILE A 120 -5.98 11.85 3.66
C ILE A 120 -5.16 10.66 4.17
N PHE A 121 -5.73 9.83 5.04
CA PHE A 121 -5.03 8.66 5.57
C PHE A 121 -4.68 7.66 4.46
N SER A 122 -5.57 7.43 3.50
CA SER A 122 -5.31 6.58 2.35
C SER A 122 -4.20 7.15 1.46
N GLN A 123 -4.21 8.45 1.20
CA GLN A 123 -3.19 9.13 0.39
C GLN A 123 -1.81 9.08 1.05
N THR A 124 -1.75 9.42 2.34
CA THR A 124 -0.54 9.34 3.13
C THR A 124 -0.03 7.89 3.19
N PHE A 125 -0.92 6.92 3.41
CA PHE A 125 -0.54 5.50 3.48
C PHE A 125 0.11 5.02 2.19
N GLN A 126 -0.46 5.36 1.02
CA GLN A 126 0.12 4.98 -0.28
C GLN A 126 1.51 5.61 -0.48
N THR A 127 1.63 6.91 -0.26
CA THR A 127 2.89 7.65 -0.41
C THR A 127 3.98 7.14 0.54
N VAL A 128 3.60 6.80 1.76
CA VAL A 128 4.51 6.27 2.79
C VAL A 128 4.89 4.83 2.48
N GLN A 129 3.95 3.97 2.08
CA GLN A 129 4.22 2.55 1.77
C GLN A 129 5.30 2.40 0.68
N GLU A 130 5.28 3.23 -0.35
CA GLU A 130 6.23 3.19 -1.47
C GLU A 130 7.68 3.43 -1.04
N ASN A 131 7.92 4.27 -0.03
CA ASN A 131 9.26 4.68 0.41
C ASN A 131 9.67 4.10 1.78
N SER A 132 8.72 3.52 2.52
CA SER A 132 8.94 3.03 3.89
C SER A 132 10.00 1.94 3.97
N GLY A 133 10.04 1.03 2.99
CA GLY A 133 11.00 -0.07 3.00
C GLY A 133 12.45 0.39 2.94
N MET A 134 12.74 1.42 2.12
CA MET A 134 14.09 1.98 1.99
C MET A 134 14.46 2.81 3.23
N ILE A 135 13.53 3.65 3.70
CA ILE A 135 13.73 4.49 4.88
C ILE A 135 13.95 3.62 6.12
N TYR A 136 13.17 2.56 6.29
CA TYR A 136 13.33 1.58 7.36
C TYR A 136 14.72 0.95 7.33
N LYS A 137 15.18 0.47 6.16
CA LYS A 137 16.53 -0.11 6.03
C LYS A 137 17.63 0.88 6.36
N PHE A 138 17.49 2.13 5.95
CA PHE A 138 18.44 3.20 6.28
C PHE A 138 18.48 3.49 7.79
N HIS A 139 17.33 3.64 8.43
CA HIS A 139 17.26 3.84 9.88
C HIS A 139 17.73 2.63 10.66
N MET A 140 17.45 1.41 10.18
CA MET A 140 17.92 0.19 10.82
C MET A 140 19.44 0.10 10.76
N TYR A 141 20.06 0.44 9.63
CA TYR A 141 21.52 0.52 9.55
C TYR A 141 22.09 1.55 10.53
N ALA A 142 21.52 2.76 10.58
CA ALA A 142 21.96 3.80 11.51
C ALA A 142 21.82 3.35 12.98
N LEU A 143 20.73 2.66 13.31
CA LEU A 143 20.49 2.12 14.65
C LEU A 143 21.51 1.05 15.01
N VAL A 144 21.76 0.09 14.12
CA VAL A 144 22.76 -0.97 14.33
C VAL A 144 24.16 -0.38 14.48
N TYR A 145 24.51 0.62 13.67
CA TYR A 145 25.78 1.33 13.77
C TYR A 145 25.93 2.03 15.13
N GLU A 146 24.90 2.74 15.58
CA GLU A 146 24.93 3.41 16.89
C GLU A 146 25.03 2.39 18.04
N TYR A 147 24.25 1.31 18.00
CA TYR A 147 24.21 0.32 19.08
C TYR A 147 25.49 -0.52 19.21
N HIS A 148 26.30 -0.62 18.16
CA HIS A 148 27.57 -1.36 18.22
C HIS A 148 28.53 -0.77 19.27
N ASP A 149 28.60 0.56 19.38
CA ASP A 149 29.52 1.26 20.28
C ASP A 149 28.90 1.55 21.66
N ARG A 150 27.62 1.24 21.84
CA ARG A 150 26.94 1.47 23.12
C ARG A 150 27.27 0.36 24.11
N PRO A 151 27.52 0.70 25.39
CA PRO A 151 27.70 -0.30 26.43
C PRO A 151 26.42 -1.14 26.59
N MET A 152 26.59 -2.45 26.81
CA MET A 152 25.49 -3.43 26.92
C MET A 152 24.52 -3.16 28.09
N PHE A 153 24.96 -2.40 29.10
CA PHE A 153 24.20 -2.16 30.32
C PHE A 153 23.30 -0.92 30.23
N PRO A 154 22.16 -0.89 30.94
CA PRO A 154 21.31 0.28 31.00
C PRO A 154 22.02 1.47 31.65
N LEU A 155 21.64 2.68 31.22
CA LEU A 155 22.21 3.98 31.63
C LEU A 155 22.64 4.10 33.11
N PRO A 156 21.84 3.70 34.13
CA PRO A 156 22.25 3.82 35.52
C PRO A 156 23.47 2.96 35.89
N ILE A 157 23.60 1.75 35.34
CA ILE A 157 24.68 0.81 35.67
C ILE A 157 26.00 1.21 35.00
N VAL A 158 25.93 1.76 33.78
CA VAL A 158 27.09 2.22 33.00
C VAL A 158 27.88 3.30 33.74
N ILE A 159 27.19 4.24 34.41
CA ILE A 159 27.84 5.33 35.15
C ILE A 159 28.69 4.78 36.32
N HIS A 160 28.15 3.80 37.06
CA HIS A 160 28.87 3.18 38.17
C HIS A 160 30.06 2.35 37.68
N LEU A 161 29.88 1.57 36.61
CA LEU A 161 30.95 0.78 36.00
C LEU A 161 32.05 1.67 35.42
N TRP A 162 31.70 2.78 34.75
CA TRP A 162 32.68 3.75 34.24
C TRP A 162 33.50 4.38 35.35
N ARG A 163 32.87 4.77 36.48
CA ARG A 163 33.58 5.30 37.65
C ARG A 163 34.57 4.30 38.25
N ILE A 164 34.17 3.03 38.36
CA ILE A 164 35.03 1.94 38.86
C ILE A 164 36.16 1.67 37.85
N MET A 165 35.86 1.65 36.56
CA MET A 165 36.83 1.42 35.48
C MET A 165 37.88 2.52 35.42
N VAL A 166 37.50 3.80 35.55
CA VAL A 166 38.43 4.93 35.64
C VAL A 166 39.32 4.81 36.88
N PHE A 167 38.75 4.44 38.03
CA PHE A 167 39.53 4.20 39.26
C PHE A 167 40.56 3.06 39.09
N CYS A 168 40.19 1.98 38.41
CA CYS A 168 41.10 0.87 38.09
C CYS A 168 42.13 1.24 37.01
N TYR A 169 41.75 2.04 36.01
CA TYR A 169 42.60 2.48 34.90
C TYR A 169 43.75 3.39 35.37
N TYR A 170 43.52 4.21 36.39
CA TYR A 170 44.59 4.98 37.04
C TYR A 170 45.66 4.09 37.71
N LYS A 171 45.38 2.81 37.98
CA LYS A 171 46.31 1.86 38.59
C LYS A 171 47.07 0.95 37.62
N ILE A 172 46.54 0.71 36.41
CA ILE A 172 47.10 -0.30 35.49
C ILE A 172 47.10 0.29 34.08
N ARG A 173 48.27 0.80 33.66
CA ARG A 173 48.44 1.50 32.39
C ARG A 173 48.75 0.49 31.27
N THR A 174 47.76 0.14 30.47
CA THR A 174 47.98 -0.42 29.12
C THR A 174 47.07 0.30 28.13
N PRO A 175 47.57 0.74 26.96
CA PRO A 175 46.74 1.34 25.94
C PRO A 175 45.99 0.24 25.20
N THR A 176 44.67 0.19 25.35
CA THR A 176 43.82 -0.63 24.48
C THR A 176 43.63 0.11 23.15
N GLN A 177 44.07 -0.49 22.05
CA GLN A 177 43.73 0.00 20.72
C GLN A 177 42.21 -0.17 20.52
N TYR A 178 41.51 0.95 20.42
CA TYR A 178 40.15 0.98 19.92
C TYR A 178 40.22 0.82 18.39
N GLY A 179 40.09 -0.42 17.92
CA GLY A 179 39.71 -0.66 16.53
C GLY A 179 38.29 -0.13 16.33
N GLY A 180 38.06 0.65 15.28
CA GLY A 180 36.72 1.14 14.97
C GLY A 180 35.74 -0.01 14.78
N ALA A 181 34.53 0.16 15.30
CA ALA A 181 33.41 -0.73 14.99
C ALA A 181 33.29 -0.94 13.48
N PHE A 182 33.12 -2.19 13.06
CA PHE A 182 33.01 -2.62 11.65
C PHE A 182 34.29 -2.58 10.80
N VAL A 183 35.49 -2.50 11.38
CA VAL A 183 36.72 -2.80 10.65
C VAL A 183 36.91 -4.32 10.63
N TYR A 184 36.77 -4.92 9.45
CA TYR A 184 37.08 -6.34 9.23
C TYR A 184 38.52 -6.45 8.76
N ASP A 185 39.40 -6.95 9.62
CA ASP A 185 40.79 -7.26 9.27
C ASP A 185 40.85 -8.52 8.39
N ALA A 186 40.63 -8.33 7.10
CA ALA A 186 40.71 -9.38 6.08
C ALA A 186 42.17 -9.77 5.79
N LYS A 187 42.40 -11.05 5.51
CA LYS A 187 43.70 -11.50 4.99
C LYS A 187 43.89 -11.00 3.55
N PRO A 188 45.14 -10.77 3.10
CA PRO A 188 45.42 -10.28 1.75
C PRO A 188 44.85 -11.21 0.65
N GLU A 189 44.83 -12.53 0.89
CA GLU A 189 44.25 -13.52 -0.05
C GLU A 189 42.71 -13.38 -0.16
N GLU A 190 42.02 -13.04 0.93
CA GLU A 190 40.57 -12.85 0.94
C GLU A 190 40.18 -11.57 0.20
N ILE A 191 40.99 -10.51 0.34
CA ILE A 191 40.82 -9.24 -0.39
C ILE A 191 40.97 -9.46 -1.89
N GLU A 192 41.98 -10.23 -2.32
CA GLU A 192 42.17 -10.55 -3.73
C GLU A 192 40.97 -11.31 -4.31
N ARG A 193 40.45 -12.32 -3.58
CA ARG A 193 39.23 -13.03 -3.97
C ARG A 193 38.02 -12.12 -4.03
N LEU A 194 37.88 -11.18 -3.07
CA LEU A 194 36.79 -10.21 -3.05
C LEU A 194 36.81 -9.30 -4.28
N HIS A 195 37.99 -8.81 -4.68
CA HIS A 195 38.13 -7.99 -5.90
C HIS A 195 37.77 -8.75 -7.18
N VAL A 196 38.11 -10.04 -7.26
CA VAL A 196 37.69 -10.88 -8.39
C VAL A 196 36.16 -11.00 -8.44
N VAL A 197 35.52 -11.23 -7.30
CA VAL A 197 34.05 -11.30 -7.21
C VAL A 197 33.40 -9.96 -7.58
N GLU A 198 33.93 -8.84 -7.08
CA GLU A 198 33.44 -7.50 -7.37
C GLU A 198 33.56 -7.18 -8.88
N LYS A 199 34.69 -7.53 -9.49
CA LYS A 199 34.91 -7.37 -10.93
C LYS A 199 33.90 -8.18 -11.75
N ILE A 200 33.70 -9.46 -11.42
CA ILE A 200 32.73 -10.32 -12.11
C ILE A 200 31.31 -9.76 -11.95
N ALA A 201 30.94 -9.31 -10.75
CA ALA A 201 29.63 -8.72 -10.49
C ALA A 201 29.41 -7.43 -11.30
N TYR A 202 30.44 -6.58 -11.39
CA TYR A 202 30.40 -5.35 -12.19
C TYR A 202 30.25 -5.63 -13.68
N GLU A 203 31.07 -6.54 -14.23
CA GLU A 203 30.98 -6.96 -15.64
C GLU A 203 29.60 -7.57 -15.95
N THR A 204 29.06 -8.36 -15.02
CA THR A 204 27.73 -8.96 -15.16
C THR A 204 26.62 -7.92 -15.10
N PHE A 205 26.74 -6.88 -14.26
CA PHE A 205 25.77 -5.80 -14.19
C PHE A 205 25.78 -4.95 -15.47
N GLN A 206 26.97 -4.55 -15.93
CA GLN A 206 27.13 -3.70 -17.11
C GLN A 206 26.69 -4.43 -18.39
N ASN A 207 27.08 -5.70 -18.54
CA ASN A 207 26.74 -6.51 -19.70
C ASN A 207 25.44 -7.31 -19.51
N GLY A 208 24.77 -7.19 -18.36
CA GLY A 208 23.56 -7.92 -18.02
C GLY A 208 22.44 -7.80 -19.07
N PRO A 209 22.13 -6.59 -19.58
CA PRO A 209 21.13 -6.41 -20.64
C PRO A 209 21.52 -7.14 -21.94
N TYR A 210 22.81 -7.11 -22.28
CA TYR A 210 23.35 -7.80 -23.46
C TYR A 210 23.26 -9.32 -23.31
N TYR A 211 23.69 -9.87 -22.17
CA TYR A 211 23.58 -11.30 -21.89
C TYR A 211 22.11 -11.75 -21.82
N ALA A 212 21.21 -10.96 -21.24
CA ALA A 212 19.78 -11.27 -21.20
C ALA A 212 19.18 -11.33 -22.62
N ARG A 213 19.56 -10.39 -23.50
CA ARG A 213 19.14 -10.36 -24.90
C ARG A 213 19.67 -11.56 -25.67
N SER A 214 20.98 -11.82 -25.60
CA SER A 214 21.62 -12.97 -26.26
C SER A 214 21.00 -14.30 -25.81
N ARG A 215 20.64 -14.44 -24.53
CA ARG A 215 19.97 -15.63 -24.00
C ARG A 215 18.53 -15.79 -24.47
N TYR A 216 17.81 -14.68 -24.66
CA TYR A 216 16.48 -14.67 -25.27
C TYR A 216 16.56 -15.09 -26.75
N ASP A 217 17.50 -14.51 -27.50
CA ASP A 217 17.70 -14.82 -28.92
C ASP A 217 18.11 -16.30 -29.11
N ALA A 218 19.04 -16.82 -28.29
CA ALA A 218 19.43 -18.22 -28.31
C ALA A 218 18.26 -19.16 -27.95
N ARG A 219 17.38 -18.77 -27.02
CA ARG A 219 16.18 -19.53 -26.68
C ARG A 219 15.21 -19.58 -27.86
N ASN A 220 15.01 -18.45 -28.54
CA ASN A 220 14.14 -18.36 -29.70
C ASN A 220 14.70 -19.18 -30.88
N MET A 221 16.01 -19.17 -31.09
CA MET A 221 16.67 -20.02 -32.09
C MET A 221 16.47 -21.51 -31.77
N MET A 222 16.63 -21.93 -30.51
CA MET A 222 16.38 -23.32 -30.10
C MET A 222 14.91 -23.75 -30.19
N THR A 223 13.96 -22.82 -30.12
CA THR A 223 12.54 -23.13 -30.39
C THR A 223 12.28 -23.24 -31.88
N ASP A 224 12.84 -22.33 -32.67
CA ASP A 224 12.71 -22.32 -34.13
C ASP A 224 13.27 -23.61 -34.75
N GLU A 225 14.46 -24.03 -34.32
CA GLU A 225 15.08 -25.29 -34.74
C GLU A 225 14.22 -26.52 -34.37
N ARG A 226 13.60 -26.51 -33.19
CA ARG A 226 12.71 -27.59 -32.76
C ARG A 226 11.42 -27.64 -33.57
N ASP A 227 10.88 -26.51 -33.99
CA ASP A 227 9.66 -26.46 -34.77
C ASP A 227 9.92 -26.82 -36.24
N ILE A 228 11.04 -26.41 -36.81
CA ILE A 228 11.52 -26.85 -38.14
C ILE A 228 11.71 -28.39 -38.16
N ASN A 229 12.36 -28.96 -37.15
CA ASN A 229 12.57 -30.41 -37.11
C ASN A 229 11.25 -31.20 -37.03
N LYS A 230 10.25 -30.69 -36.30
CA LYS A 230 8.91 -31.32 -36.28
C LYS A 230 8.21 -31.23 -37.64
N GLU A 231 8.37 -30.14 -38.36
CA GLU A 231 7.77 -29.95 -39.69
C GLU A 231 8.45 -30.84 -40.75
N ILE A 232 9.76 -31.06 -40.63
CA ILE A 232 10.50 -32.02 -41.45
C ILE A 232 10.03 -33.45 -41.14
N ASP A 233 9.92 -33.83 -39.87
CA ASP A 233 9.44 -35.16 -39.46
C ASP A 233 8.00 -35.43 -39.92
N SER A 234 7.12 -34.42 -39.85
CA SER A 234 5.73 -34.55 -40.32
C SER A 234 5.66 -34.67 -41.85
N THR A 235 6.52 -33.95 -42.58
CA THR A 235 6.59 -34.05 -44.04
C THR A 235 7.18 -35.39 -44.48
N SER A 236 8.21 -35.89 -43.81
CA SER A 236 8.80 -37.21 -44.08
C SER A 236 7.76 -38.32 -43.87
N THR A 237 7.05 -38.29 -42.74
CA THR A 237 6.01 -39.29 -42.46
C THR A 237 4.85 -39.22 -43.45
N GLN A 238 4.48 -38.02 -43.91
CA GLN A 238 3.46 -37.86 -44.96
C GLN A 238 3.93 -38.41 -46.32
N HIS A 239 5.21 -38.22 -46.66
CA HIS A 239 5.81 -38.77 -47.86
C HIS A 239 5.81 -40.30 -47.86
N ASP A 240 6.23 -40.92 -46.75
CA ASP A 240 6.24 -42.39 -46.58
C ASP A 240 4.82 -42.99 -46.74
N ILE A 241 3.79 -42.32 -46.19
CA ILE A 241 2.40 -42.75 -46.34
C ILE A 241 1.91 -42.64 -47.79
N MET A 242 2.38 -41.63 -48.54
CA MET A 242 2.04 -41.44 -49.93
C MET A 242 2.66 -42.53 -50.81
N GLU A 243 3.92 -42.90 -50.59
CA GLU A 243 4.58 -44.02 -51.29
C GLU A 243 3.84 -45.35 -51.06
N LEU A 244 3.48 -45.66 -49.82
CA LEU A 244 2.73 -46.87 -49.49
C LEU A 244 1.35 -46.92 -50.17
N ARG A 245 0.67 -45.77 -50.31
CA ARG A 245 -0.61 -45.68 -51.03
C ARG A 245 -0.44 -45.98 -52.51
N GLU A 246 0.61 -45.45 -53.15
CA GLU A 246 0.89 -45.73 -54.55
C GLU A 246 1.21 -47.21 -54.80
N GLU A 247 1.97 -47.85 -53.90
CA GLU A 247 2.23 -49.30 -54.00
C GLU A 247 0.95 -50.12 -53.84
N MET A 248 0.10 -49.80 -52.86
CA MET A 248 -1.18 -50.49 -52.69
C MET A 248 -2.10 -50.31 -53.91
N GLN A 249 -2.10 -49.12 -54.53
CA GLN A 249 -2.90 -48.86 -55.71
C GLN A 249 -2.41 -49.68 -56.92
N ARG A 250 -1.09 -49.76 -57.11
CA ARG A 250 -0.47 -50.64 -58.12
C ARG A 250 -0.85 -52.11 -57.92
N MET A 251 -0.79 -52.62 -56.68
CA MET A 251 -1.23 -53.98 -56.37
C MET A 251 -2.73 -54.20 -56.63
N ARG A 252 -3.57 -53.22 -56.33
CA ARG A 252 -5.01 -53.32 -56.57
C ARG A 252 -5.31 -53.40 -58.06
N GLU A 253 -4.64 -52.59 -58.88
CA GLU A 253 -4.79 -52.62 -60.33
C GLU A 253 -4.32 -53.95 -60.94
N SER A 254 -3.20 -54.50 -60.45
CA SER A 254 -2.73 -55.83 -60.90
C SER A 254 -3.74 -56.93 -60.56
N LEU A 255 -4.33 -56.90 -59.35
CA LEU A 255 -5.39 -57.83 -58.93
C LEU A 255 -6.65 -57.73 -59.79
N ILE A 256 -7.10 -56.50 -60.10
CA ILE A 256 -8.27 -56.30 -60.98
C ILE A 256 -7.99 -56.85 -62.38
N GLN A 257 -6.78 -56.66 -62.89
CA GLN A 257 -6.38 -57.20 -64.18
C GLN A 257 -6.33 -58.73 -64.17
N GLU A 258 -5.90 -59.33 -63.06
CA GLU A 258 -5.89 -60.78 -62.89
C GLU A 258 -7.30 -61.39 -62.80
N ILE A 259 -8.23 -60.73 -62.08
CA ILE A 259 -9.65 -61.12 -62.03
C ILE A 259 -10.29 -60.99 -63.41
N ARG A 260 -10.07 -59.88 -64.13
CA ARG A 260 -10.59 -59.69 -65.50
C ARG A 260 -10.08 -60.78 -66.46
N ASN A 261 -8.83 -61.20 -66.29
CA ASN A 261 -8.24 -62.31 -67.05
C ASN A 261 -8.80 -63.68 -66.66
N GLN A 262 -9.32 -63.85 -65.43
CA GLN A 262 -10.05 -65.05 -65.01
C GLN A 262 -11.48 -65.08 -65.57
N ASP A 263 -12.18 -63.95 -65.60
CA ASP A 263 -13.56 -63.85 -66.12
C ASP A 263 -13.63 -64.15 -67.64
N TYR A 264 -12.61 -63.76 -68.41
CA TYR A 264 -12.47 -64.15 -69.82
C TYR A 264 -12.23 -65.66 -70.02
N ARG A 265 -11.93 -66.41 -68.95
CA ARG A 265 -11.66 -67.85 -68.99
C ARG A 265 -12.88 -68.73 -68.70
N GLN A 266 -14.08 -68.15 -68.49
CA GLN A 266 -15.35 -68.88 -68.46
C GLN A 266 -16.21 -68.56 -69.69
N PRO A 267 -16.15 -69.36 -70.77
CA PRO A 267 -17.19 -69.39 -71.79
C PRO A 267 -18.31 -70.38 -71.41
N ASP A 268 -19.55 -69.88 -71.56
CA ASP A 268 -20.82 -70.60 -71.77
C ASP A 268 -21.36 -71.57 -70.70
N LEU A 269 -22.46 -71.15 -70.03
CA LEU A 269 -23.63 -71.94 -69.63
C LEU A 269 -24.63 -70.97 -68.95
N ALA A 270 -25.88 -70.75 -69.34
CA ALA A 270 -26.72 -71.34 -70.36
C ALA A 270 -27.93 -70.44 -70.62
N LEU A 271 -28.42 -70.44 -71.86
CA LEU A 271 -29.85 -70.42 -72.14
C LEU A 271 -30.46 -71.70 -71.53
N ASP A 272 -31.31 -71.57 -70.53
CA ASP A 272 -32.70 -72.03 -70.65
C ASP A 272 -33.56 -71.33 -69.57
N ASN A 273 -34.67 -70.76 -70.03
CA ASN A 273 -35.70 -70.08 -69.24
C ASN A 273 -37.00 -70.81 -69.59
N PRO A 274 -37.87 -71.19 -68.64
CA PRO A 274 -39.07 -70.36 -68.48
C PRO A 274 -39.79 -70.39 -67.10
N ARG A 275 -40.42 -69.24 -66.80
CA ARG A 275 -41.67 -69.03 -66.02
C ARG A 275 -41.64 -69.27 -64.50
N ARG A 276 -41.75 -68.17 -63.73
CA ARG A 276 -43.02 -67.67 -63.16
C ARG A 276 -42.86 -66.25 -62.61
#